data_AF-A0A1F1K835-F1
#
_entry.id   AF-A0A1F1K835-F1
#
_cell.length_a   1.000
_cell.length_b   1.000
_cell.length_c   1.000
_cell.angle_alpha   90.00
_cell.angle_beta   90.00
_cell.angle_gamma   90.00
#
_symmetry.space_group_name_H-M   'P 1'
#
loop_
_entity.id
_entity.type
_entity.pdbx_description
1 polymer ?
#
loop_
_entity_poly.entity_id
_entity_poly.type
_entity_poly.pdbx_seq_one_letter_code
_entity_poly.pdbx_strand_id
1 'polypeptide(L)'
;MPQAVWELVRGALAQPSGTQSVLVTPPTDAEATWWRQRLDRHLEGDHYTAAVRGNVTVLPWRRAVRTTADVVVVLADGHGELLGEVVAAPGTDRLVLPVLRRARRALDLVVTRSSEDELRAARSVPDTAGGLLTRWFDAPPVGGRAVADADLPPLHARFVRRLRAEGLVVRPVHHALLGWVLHVAPGPRRPEITTILFDEPVTRRDVEVDAHVRVWPEQLRRAGWLVEQVSSLDLHRDLGREAMRVRNGVLRAAAQQSGRA
;
A
#
# COMPACT_ATOMS: atom_id res chain seq x y z
N MET A 1 -13.52 -6.23 -20.90
CA MET A 1 -13.04 -6.01 -19.53
C MET A 1 -11.55 -6.23 -19.60
N PRO A 2 -10.71 -5.30 -19.13
CA PRO A 2 -9.28 -5.55 -19.01
C PRO A 2 -9.05 -6.89 -18.32
N GLN A 3 -8.32 -7.80 -18.99
CA GLN A 3 -8.07 -9.17 -18.52
C GLN A 3 -7.41 -9.16 -17.13
N ALA A 4 -6.51 -8.20 -16.90
CA ALA A 4 -5.86 -7.98 -15.61
C ALA A 4 -6.84 -7.79 -14.43
N VAL A 5 -7.91 -7.01 -14.61
CA VAL A 5 -8.92 -6.81 -13.54
C VAL A 5 -9.68 -8.11 -13.28
N TRP A 6 -9.97 -8.87 -14.34
CA TRP A 6 -10.63 -10.17 -14.19
C TRP A 6 -9.78 -11.15 -13.39
N GLU A 7 -8.49 -11.24 -13.72
CA GLU A 7 -7.57 -12.17 -13.07
C GLU A 7 -7.36 -11.84 -11.59
N LEU A 8 -7.31 -10.56 -11.24
CA LEU A 8 -7.27 -10.12 -9.84
C LEU A 8 -8.53 -10.54 -9.08
N VAL A 9 -9.72 -10.25 -9.64
CA VAL A 9 -11.00 -10.61 -9.00
C VAL A 9 -11.11 -12.13 -8.85
N ARG A 10 -10.83 -12.88 -9.92
CA ARG A 10 -10.86 -14.34 -9.92
C ARG A 10 -9.87 -14.94 -8.92
N GLY A 11 -8.64 -14.42 -8.90
CA GLY A 11 -7.59 -14.84 -7.96
C GLY A 11 -7.93 -14.54 -6.51
N ALA A 12 -8.56 -13.40 -6.23
CA ALA A 12 -9.02 -13.05 -4.89
C ALA A 12 -10.15 -13.97 -4.40
N LEU A 13 -11.03 -14.41 -5.30
CA LEU A 13 -12.15 -15.31 -4.97
C LEU A 13 -11.72 -16.78 -4.79
N ALA A 14 -10.55 -17.19 -5.30
CA ALA A 14 -10.11 -18.59 -5.36
C ALA A 14 -9.14 -19.03 -4.22
N GLN A 15 -9.14 -18.34 -3.08
CA GLN A 15 -8.13 -18.52 -2.03
C GLN A 15 -8.38 -19.72 -1.07
N PRO A 16 -7.31 -20.31 -0.47
CA PRO A 16 -7.42 -21.48 0.42
C PRO A 16 -8.21 -21.25 1.72
N SER A 17 -8.30 -20.01 2.19
CA SER A 17 -8.93 -19.62 3.46
C SER A 17 -10.44 -19.34 3.37
N GLY A 18 -11.07 -19.60 2.23
CA GLY A 18 -12.48 -19.30 1.95
C GLY A 18 -12.68 -18.09 1.03
N THR A 19 -13.94 -17.70 0.83
CA THR A 19 -14.30 -16.62 -0.10
C THR A 19 -14.04 -15.25 0.52
N GLN A 20 -13.28 -14.42 -0.18
CA GLN A 20 -12.91 -13.09 0.28
C GLN A 20 -13.84 -12.02 -0.27
N SER A 21 -14.04 -10.95 0.50
CA SER A 21 -14.72 -9.74 0.02
C SER A 21 -13.79 -8.95 -0.92
N VAL A 22 -14.28 -8.64 -2.12
CA VAL A 22 -13.55 -7.89 -3.15
C VAL A 22 -14.28 -6.59 -3.44
N LEU A 23 -13.61 -5.45 -3.31
CA LEU A 23 -14.13 -4.14 -3.68
C LEU A 23 -13.45 -3.65 -4.95
N VAL A 24 -14.19 -3.60 -6.06
CA VAL A 24 -13.74 -2.98 -7.31
C VAL A 24 -14.26 -1.55 -7.35
N THR A 25 -13.38 -0.58 -7.54
CA THR A 25 -13.72 0.83 -7.30
C THR A 25 -13.25 1.76 -8.42
N PRO A 26 -14.13 2.06 -9.39
CA PRO A 26 -13.84 3.03 -10.44
C PRO A 26 -14.09 4.49 -10.01
N PRO A 27 -13.63 5.47 -10.81
CA PRO A 27 -13.78 6.88 -10.49
C PRO A 27 -15.23 7.35 -10.34
N THR A 28 -16.10 6.94 -11.27
CA THR A 28 -17.46 7.48 -11.39
C THR A 28 -18.57 6.44 -11.16
N ASP A 29 -19.78 6.90 -10.82
CA ASP A 29 -20.94 6.01 -10.66
C ASP A 29 -21.32 5.31 -11.98
N ALA A 30 -21.18 6.01 -13.11
CA ALA A 30 -21.47 5.43 -14.42
C ALA A 30 -20.55 4.24 -14.71
N GLU A 31 -19.25 4.40 -14.41
CA GLU A 31 -18.31 3.30 -14.51
C GLU A 31 -18.60 2.21 -13.48
N ALA A 32 -18.99 2.54 -12.25
CA ALA A 32 -19.35 1.54 -11.24
C ALA A 32 -20.53 0.67 -11.71
N THR A 33 -21.55 1.26 -12.32
CA THR A 33 -22.67 0.51 -12.91
C THR A 33 -22.20 -0.36 -14.07
N TRP A 34 -21.38 0.17 -14.97
CA TRP A 34 -20.82 -0.60 -16.09
C TRP A 34 -19.98 -1.79 -15.62
N TRP A 35 -19.12 -1.56 -14.63
CA TRP A 35 -18.25 -2.59 -14.04
C TRP A 35 -19.03 -3.66 -13.31
N ARG A 36 -20.07 -3.29 -12.53
CA ARG A 36 -20.97 -4.25 -11.88
C ARG A 36 -21.59 -5.19 -12.91
N GLN A 37 -22.25 -4.64 -13.93
CA GLN A 37 -22.91 -5.43 -14.96
C GLN A 37 -21.94 -6.33 -15.74
N ARG A 38 -20.69 -5.90 -15.89
CA ARG A 38 -19.69 -6.68 -16.63
C ARG A 38 -19.06 -7.79 -15.80
N LEU A 39 -18.79 -7.53 -14.52
CA LEU A 39 -18.32 -8.53 -13.57
C LEU A 39 -19.39 -9.59 -13.29
N ASP A 40 -20.65 -9.19 -13.15
CA ASP A 40 -21.77 -10.15 -13.02
C ASP A 40 -21.79 -11.17 -14.14
N ARG A 41 -21.73 -10.69 -15.39
CA ARG A 41 -21.72 -11.57 -16.57
C ARG A 41 -20.54 -12.52 -16.61
N HIS A 42 -19.34 -12.09 -16.19
CA HIS A 42 -18.17 -12.98 -16.15
C HIS A 42 -18.30 -14.01 -15.02
N LEU A 43 -18.73 -13.58 -13.84
CA LEU A 43 -18.93 -14.49 -12.71
C LEU A 43 -20.02 -15.54 -13.01
N GLU A 44 -21.09 -15.15 -13.71
CA GLU A 44 -22.13 -16.07 -14.20
C GLU A 44 -21.59 -17.02 -15.26
N GLY A 45 -20.83 -16.50 -16.23
CA GLY A 45 -20.20 -17.30 -17.29
C GLY A 45 -19.21 -18.34 -16.75
N ASP A 46 -18.48 -18.00 -15.69
CA ASP A 46 -17.55 -18.90 -15.00
C ASP A 46 -18.22 -19.74 -13.90
N HIS A 47 -19.56 -19.77 -13.87
CA HIS A 47 -20.38 -20.60 -12.98
C HIS A 47 -20.18 -20.37 -11.47
N TYR A 48 -19.82 -19.15 -11.06
CA TYR A 48 -19.75 -18.80 -9.64
C TYR A 48 -21.15 -18.74 -9.00
N THR A 49 -21.27 -19.31 -7.79
CA THR A 49 -22.55 -19.33 -7.05
C THR A 49 -22.99 -17.92 -6.65
N ALA A 50 -24.29 -17.72 -6.42
CA ALA A 50 -24.83 -16.43 -5.94
C ALA A 50 -24.15 -15.94 -4.64
N ALA A 51 -23.82 -16.87 -3.74
CA ALA A 51 -23.11 -16.56 -2.51
C ALA A 51 -21.70 -15.99 -2.78
N VAL A 52 -20.95 -16.59 -3.72
CA VAL A 52 -19.61 -16.08 -4.10
C VAL A 52 -19.71 -14.74 -4.81
N ARG A 53 -20.70 -14.59 -5.71
CA ARG A 53 -20.97 -13.32 -6.40
C ARG A 53 -21.28 -12.18 -5.44
N GLY A 54 -21.96 -12.48 -4.32
CA GLY A 54 -22.26 -11.51 -3.25
C GLY A 54 -21.03 -10.95 -2.54
N ASN A 55 -19.86 -11.60 -2.67
CA ASN A 55 -18.61 -11.11 -2.09
C ASN A 55 -17.92 -10.04 -2.96
N VAL A 56 -18.36 -9.85 -4.20
CA VAL A 56 -17.84 -8.79 -5.07
C VAL A 56 -18.73 -7.56 -4.93
N THR A 57 -18.16 -6.45 -4.48
CA THR A 57 -18.80 -5.14 -4.39
C THR A 57 -18.18 -4.20 -5.41
N VAL A 58 -19.02 -3.44 -6.12
CA VAL A 58 -18.56 -2.40 -7.06
C VAL A 58 -19.14 -1.07 -6.65
N LEU A 59 -18.28 -0.12 -6.26
CA LEU A 59 -18.68 1.21 -5.80
C LEU A 59 -17.74 2.27 -6.39
N PRO A 60 -18.25 3.46 -6.75
CA PRO A 60 -17.37 4.55 -7.17
C PRO A 60 -16.51 5.03 -6.00
N TRP A 61 -15.36 5.65 -6.28
CA TRP A 61 -14.41 6.13 -5.26
C TRP A 61 -15.09 6.85 -4.10
N ARG A 62 -15.99 7.80 -4.40
CA ARG A 62 -16.73 8.61 -3.41
C ARG A 62 -17.52 7.79 -2.39
N ARG A 63 -17.98 6.60 -2.76
CA ARG A 63 -18.75 5.68 -1.90
C ARG A 63 -17.86 4.60 -1.28
N ALA A 64 -16.84 4.16 -2.02
CA ALA A 64 -15.89 3.15 -1.59
C ALA A 64 -15.11 3.55 -0.32
N VAL A 65 -14.95 4.86 -0.04
CA VAL A 65 -14.28 5.35 1.18
C VAL A 65 -14.91 4.89 2.50
N ARG A 66 -16.11 4.30 2.49
CA ARG A 66 -16.82 3.80 3.68
C ARG A 66 -16.89 2.27 3.74
N THR A 67 -16.34 1.58 2.75
CA THR A 67 -16.49 0.13 2.60
C THR A 67 -15.13 -0.52 2.76
N THR A 68 -14.98 -1.39 3.76
CA THR A 68 -13.80 -2.24 3.92
C THR A 68 -13.98 -3.55 3.15
N ALA A 69 -12.89 -4.06 2.58
CA ALA A 69 -12.87 -5.33 1.86
C ALA A 69 -11.52 -6.02 2.07
N ASP A 70 -11.47 -7.34 1.86
CA ASP A 70 -10.21 -8.09 1.94
C ASP A 70 -9.27 -7.70 0.81
N VAL A 71 -9.82 -7.59 -0.40
CA VAL A 71 -9.10 -7.14 -1.59
C VAL A 71 -9.76 -5.90 -2.14
N VAL A 72 -8.99 -4.83 -2.37
CA VAL A 72 -9.47 -3.61 -3.05
C VAL A 72 -8.77 -3.50 -4.39
N VAL A 73 -9.54 -3.34 -5.47
CA VAL A 73 -9.04 -3.11 -6.82
C VAL A 73 -9.50 -1.72 -7.25
N VAL A 74 -8.60 -0.73 -7.15
CA VAL A 74 -8.87 0.64 -7.59
C VAL A 74 -8.65 0.71 -9.09
N LEU A 75 -9.65 1.26 -9.80
CA LEU A 75 -9.56 1.49 -11.23
C LEU A 75 -9.33 2.98 -11.45
N ALA A 76 -8.36 3.32 -12.30
CA ALA A 76 -8.13 4.67 -12.79
C ALA A 76 -8.29 4.68 -14.32
N ASP A 77 -9.02 5.66 -14.86
CA ASP A 77 -9.04 5.96 -16.30
C ASP A 77 -8.04 7.09 -16.54
N GLY A 78 -6.99 6.87 -17.31
CA GLY A 78 -5.92 7.84 -17.57
C GLY A 78 -6.29 8.92 -18.58
N HIS A 79 -7.48 8.92 -19.18
CA HIS A 79 -7.88 10.01 -20.09
C HIS A 79 -8.40 11.23 -19.32
N GLY A 80 -7.48 12.14 -19.00
CA GLY A 80 -7.77 13.47 -18.47
C GLY A 80 -6.66 13.97 -17.56
N GLU A 81 -6.35 15.27 -17.65
CA GLU A 81 -5.25 15.94 -16.91
C GLU A 81 -5.29 15.67 -15.39
N LEU A 82 -6.49 15.44 -14.82
CA LEU A 82 -6.69 15.10 -13.40
C LEU A 82 -6.30 13.66 -13.02
N LEU A 83 -6.45 12.69 -13.93
CA LEU A 83 -6.21 11.27 -13.64
C LEU A 83 -4.76 10.85 -13.93
N GLY A 84 -4.04 11.57 -14.79
CA GLY A 84 -2.59 11.45 -14.93
C GLY A 84 -1.85 11.72 -13.61
N GLU A 85 -2.30 12.72 -12.84
CA GLU A 85 -1.75 13.00 -11.49
C GLU A 85 -2.07 11.90 -10.48
N VAL A 86 -3.27 11.33 -10.55
CA VAL A 86 -3.70 10.19 -9.72
C VAL A 86 -2.87 8.95 -10.02
N VAL A 87 -2.53 8.69 -11.29
CA VAL A 87 -1.71 7.54 -11.67
C VAL A 87 -0.22 7.79 -11.35
N ALA A 88 0.24 9.03 -11.46
CA ALA A 88 1.60 9.43 -11.11
C ALA A 88 1.86 9.36 -9.59
N ALA A 89 0.88 9.70 -8.75
CA ALA A 89 1.01 9.73 -7.30
C ALA A 89 -0.30 9.37 -6.54
N PRO A 90 -0.86 8.17 -6.72
CA PRO A 90 -2.14 7.73 -6.15
C PRO A 90 -2.18 7.77 -4.62
N GLY A 91 -1.00 7.61 -3.98
CA GLY A 91 -0.89 7.74 -2.53
C GLY A 91 -1.05 9.16 -2.02
N THR A 92 -0.89 10.18 -2.86
CA THR A 92 -1.05 11.60 -2.50
C THR A 92 -2.38 12.19 -2.95
N ASP A 93 -3.07 11.52 -3.87
CA ASP A 93 -4.37 11.95 -4.36
C ASP A 93 -5.47 11.78 -3.30
N ARG A 94 -6.26 12.83 -3.09
CA ARG A 94 -7.26 12.88 -2.01
C ARG A 94 -8.51 12.05 -2.28
N LEU A 95 -8.74 11.65 -3.53
CA LEU A 95 -9.89 10.85 -3.97
C LEU A 95 -9.58 9.36 -3.87
N VAL A 96 -8.35 8.95 -4.22
CA VAL A 96 -7.94 7.54 -4.23
C VAL A 96 -7.40 7.08 -2.88
N LEU A 97 -6.62 7.91 -2.20
CA LEU A 97 -6.00 7.58 -0.92
C LEU A 97 -6.99 6.97 0.09
N PRO A 98 -8.17 7.58 0.39
CA PRO A 98 -9.11 7.03 1.37
C PRO A 98 -9.72 5.68 0.98
N VAL A 99 -9.68 5.33 -0.31
CA VAL A 99 -10.17 4.05 -0.83
C VAL A 99 -9.10 2.97 -0.70
N LEU A 100 -7.84 3.29 -1.03
CA LEU A 100 -6.69 2.39 -0.85
C LEU A 100 -6.58 1.90 0.61
N ARG A 101 -6.96 2.78 1.54
CA ARG A 101 -7.01 2.53 2.99
C ARG A 101 -7.97 1.43 3.44
N ARG A 102 -8.82 0.91 2.55
CA ARG A 102 -9.91 -0.01 2.89
C ARG A 102 -9.59 -1.49 2.69
N ALA A 103 -8.44 -1.81 2.12
CA ALA A 103 -7.97 -3.17 1.91
C ALA A 103 -7.46 -3.80 3.21
N ARG A 104 -8.05 -4.92 3.63
CA ARG A 104 -7.60 -5.70 4.81
C ARG A 104 -6.46 -6.67 4.49
N ARG A 105 -6.34 -7.12 3.24
CA ARG A 105 -5.36 -8.14 2.84
C ARG A 105 -4.56 -7.76 1.59
N ALA A 106 -5.21 -7.28 0.54
CA ALA A 106 -4.52 -6.95 -0.71
C ALA A 106 -5.13 -5.72 -1.38
N LEU A 107 -4.30 -5.01 -2.13
CA LEU A 107 -4.67 -3.79 -2.81
C LEU A 107 -3.98 -3.75 -4.17
N ASP A 108 -4.76 -3.46 -5.21
CA ASP A 108 -4.29 -3.31 -6.58
C ASP A 108 -4.80 -1.99 -7.16
N LEU A 109 -3.93 -1.26 -7.86
CA LEU A 109 -4.28 -0.10 -8.66
C LEU A 109 -4.12 -0.46 -10.14
N VAL A 110 -5.22 -0.41 -10.88
CA VAL A 110 -5.27 -0.78 -12.28
C VAL A 110 -5.59 0.43 -13.13
N VAL A 111 -4.69 0.74 -14.06
CA VAL A 111 -4.90 1.78 -15.05
C VAL A 111 -5.62 1.15 -16.23
N THR A 112 -6.87 1.55 -16.43
CA THR A 112 -7.77 0.91 -17.39
C THR A 112 -7.72 1.55 -18.78
N ARG A 113 -7.18 2.76 -18.88
CA ARG A 113 -6.82 3.48 -20.12
C ARG A 113 -5.68 4.46 -19.81
N SER A 114 -4.69 4.67 -20.67
CA SER A 114 -3.63 5.71 -20.51
C SER A 114 -2.76 5.78 -21.78
N SER A 115 -2.11 6.92 -22.02
CA SER A 115 -1.10 7.06 -23.07
C SER A 115 0.27 6.51 -22.63
N GLU A 116 1.12 6.10 -23.58
CA GLU A 116 2.44 5.54 -23.27
C GLU A 116 3.36 6.50 -22.49
N ASP A 117 3.21 7.82 -22.71
CA ASP A 117 3.98 8.84 -22.01
C ASP A 117 3.53 9.02 -20.55
N GLU A 118 2.22 8.96 -20.28
CA GLU A 118 1.66 8.93 -18.92
C GLU A 118 2.11 7.67 -18.16
N LEU A 119 2.16 6.54 -18.85
CA LEU A 119 2.62 5.27 -18.29
C LEU A 119 4.11 5.28 -17.94
N ARG A 120 4.96 5.94 -18.74
CA ARG A 120 6.39 6.12 -18.42
C ARG A 120 6.62 7.14 -17.30
N ALA A 121 5.76 8.16 -17.17
CA ALA A 121 5.83 9.15 -16.10
C ALA A 121 5.35 8.58 -14.75
N ALA A 122 4.39 7.67 -14.77
CA ALA A 122 4.01 6.87 -13.62
C ALA A 122 5.15 5.92 -13.26
N ARG A 123 5.72 6.05 -12.05
CA ARG A 123 6.82 5.21 -11.53
C ARG A 123 6.37 3.75 -11.34
N SER A 124 6.09 3.05 -12.42
CA SER A 124 5.32 1.80 -12.46
C SER A 124 5.91 0.79 -13.45
N VAL A 125 5.79 -0.50 -13.13
CA VAL A 125 6.25 -1.62 -13.97
C VAL A 125 5.08 -2.10 -14.84
N PRO A 126 5.22 -2.16 -16.18
CA PRO A 126 4.21 -2.75 -17.04
C PRO A 126 4.13 -4.27 -16.82
N ASP A 127 2.92 -4.83 -16.70
CA ASP A 127 2.70 -6.28 -16.77
C ASP A 127 2.25 -6.69 -18.19
N THR A 128 2.73 -7.86 -18.60
CA THR A 128 2.65 -8.51 -19.92
C THR A 128 1.25 -8.84 -20.43
N ALA A 129 0.17 -8.54 -19.68
CA ALA A 129 -1.22 -8.88 -20.03
C ALA A 129 -2.02 -7.73 -20.69
N GLY A 130 -1.37 -6.68 -21.20
CA GLY A 130 -2.01 -5.67 -22.05
C GLY A 130 -2.94 -4.68 -21.31
N GLY A 131 -2.87 -4.63 -19.98
CA GLY A 131 -3.44 -3.56 -19.15
C GLY A 131 -2.46 -3.25 -18.04
N LEU A 132 -2.16 -1.96 -17.79
CA LEU A 132 -1.11 -1.60 -16.86
C LEU A 132 -1.61 -1.82 -15.41
N LEU A 133 -1.20 -2.94 -14.84
CA LEU A 133 -1.22 -3.15 -13.40
C LEU A 133 -0.09 -2.32 -12.81
N THR A 134 -0.42 -1.17 -12.22
CA THR A 134 0.58 -0.41 -11.49
C THR A 134 0.84 -1.17 -10.19
N ARG A 135 1.88 -2.02 -10.19
CA ARG A 135 2.48 -2.57 -8.97
C ARG A 135 3.25 -1.43 -8.29
N TRP A 136 2.50 -0.49 -7.72
CA TRP A 136 3.00 0.72 -7.05
C TRP A 136 4.00 0.41 -5.92
N PHE A 137 4.03 -0.85 -5.49
CA PHE A 137 4.79 -1.36 -4.36
C PHE A 137 6.14 -1.97 -4.75
N ASP A 138 6.41 -2.21 -6.04
CA ASP A 138 7.72 -2.72 -6.50
C ASP A 138 8.81 -1.63 -6.46
N ALA A 139 8.41 -0.36 -6.43
CA ALA A 139 9.30 0.77 -6.20
C ALA A 139 9.35 1.10 -4.69
N PRO A 140 10.52 1.50 -4.15
CA PRO A 140 10.62 1.97 -2.76
C PRO A 140 9.50 2.96 -2.44
N PRO A 141 8.95 2.97 -1.22
CA PRO A 141 8.31 4.18 -0.72
C PRO A 141 9.44 5.20 -0.53
N VAL A 142 9.99 5.75 -1.60
CA VAL A 142 10.73 7.01 -1.56
C VAL A 142 9.68 8.06 -1.27
N GLY A 143 9.19 8.08 -0.02
CA GLY A 143 8.41 9.20 0.42
C GLY A 143 9.29 10.44 0.33
N GLY A 144 8.62 11.60 0.20
CA GLY A 144 9.24 12.86 -0.12
C GLY A 144 10.38 13.29 0.80
N ARG A 145 10.85 14.53 0.60
CA ARG A 145 11.93 15.15 1.38
C ARG A 145 11.87 14.74 2.85
N ALA A 146 13.02 14.35 3.40
CA ALA A 146 13.16 13.97 4.79
C ALA A 146 12.50 15.02 5.69
N VAL A 147 11.71 14.55 6.65
CA VAL A 147 10.99 15.40 7.59
C VAL A 147 11.91 15.71 8.78
N ALA A 148 11.89 16.96 9.25
CA ALA A 148 12.69 17.35 10.40
C ALA A 148 12.15 16.70 11.68
N ASP A 149 13.02 16.45 12.65
CA ASP A 149 12.63 15.84 13.93
C ASP A 149 11.55 16.65 14.67
N ALA A 150 11.51 17.97 14.47
CA ALA A 150 10.55 18.86 15.10
C ALA A 150 9.11 18.65 14.61
N ASP A 151 8.94 18.09 13.41
CA ASP A 151 7.62 17.88 12.80
C ASP A 151 7.08 16.46 13.10
N LEU A 152 7.86 15.63 13.78
CA LEU A 152 7.45 14.28 14.18
C LEU A 152 6.57 14.31 15.44
N PRO A 153 5.64 13.34 15.59
CA PRO A 153 4.99 13.08 16.87
C PRO A 153 6.04 12.90 17.98
N PRO A 154 5.81 13.42 19.21
CA PRO A 154 6.83 13.46 20.25
C PRO A 154 7.47 12.10 20.58
N LEU A 155 6.68 11.03 20.56
CA LEU A 155 7.17 9.67 20.80
C LEU A 155 8.05 9.17 19.64
N HIS A 156 7.67 9.43 18.39
CA HIS A 156 8.46 9.10 17.20
C HIS A 156 9.78 9.88 17.19
N ALA A 157 9.77 11.17 17.54
CA ALA A 157 10.97 11.99 17.64
C ALA A 157 11.96 11.47 18.71
N ARG A 158 11.45 10.99 19.86
CA ARG A 158 12.27 10.34 20.89
C ARG A 158 12.88 9.03 20.37
N PHE A 159 12.08 8.24 19.66
CA PHE A 159 12.54 6.96 19.10
C PHE A 159 13.61 7.17 18.02
N VAL A 160 13.43 8.12 17.11
CA VAL A 160 14.42 8.50 16.09
C VAL A 160 15.74 8.91 16.73
N ARG A 161 15.70 9.76 17.75
CA ARG A 161 16.92 10.17 18.49
C ARG A 161 17.62 8.98 19.15
N ARG A 162 16.86 8.04 19.71
CA ARG A 162 17.42 6.82 20.31
C ARG A 162 18.08 5.93 19.25
N LEU A 163 17.42 5.68 18.12
CA LEU A 163 17.99 4.88 17.03
C LEU A 163 19.29 5.49 16.47
N ARG A 164 19.36 6.83 16.38
CA ARG A 164 20.59 7.54 16.00
C ARG A 164 21.69 7.39 17.04
N ALA A 165 21.34 7.47 18.33
CA ALA A 165 22.30 7.20 19.41
C ALA A 165 22.83 5.75 19.39
N GLU A 166 22.05 4.81 18.85
CA GLU A 166 22.46 3.42 18.61
C GLU A 166 23.35 3.23 17.35
N GLY A 167 23.69 4.31 16.66
CA GLY A 167 24.59 4.33 15.50
C GLY A 167 23.91 4.16 14.15
N LEU A 168 22.57 4.15 14.09
CA LEU A 168 21.83 4.03 12.84
C LEU A 168 21.64 5.38 12.16
N VAL A 169 21.62 5.37 10.83
CA VAL A 169 21.15 6.53 10.06
C VAL A 169 19.66 6.39 9.87
N VAL A 170 18.91 7.39 10.35
CA VAL A 170 17.45 7.37 10.35
C VAL A 170 16.91 8.59 9.63
N ARG A 171 16.14 8.33 8.58
CA ARG A 171 15.47 9.33 7.76
C ARG A 171 13.96 9.23 7.95
N PRO A 172 13.36 10.13 8.73
CA PRO A 172 11.91 10.19 8.90
C PRO A 172 11.23 10.72 7.65
N VAL A 173 10.12 10.10 7.30
CA VAL A 173 9.34 10.42 6.11
C VAL A 173 7.87 10.31 6.46
N HIS A 174 7.07 11.25 5.97
CA HIS A 174 5.62 11.13 6.04
C HIS A 174 5.09 10.63 4.69
N HIS A 175 4.72 9.35 4.66
CA HIS A 175 4.12 8.74 3.48
C HIS A 175 2.60 8.89 3.54
N ALA A 176 2.00 9.35 2.45
CA ALA A 176 0.59 9.69 2.45
C ALA A 176 -0.33 8.47 2.69
N LEU A 177 0.10 7.24 2.35
CA LEU A 177 -0.60 5.99 2.70
C LEU A 177 -0.19 5.41 4.05
N LEU A 178 1.10 5.40 4.36
CA LEU A 178 1.64 4.65 5.51
C LEU A 178 1.69 5.49 6.80
N GLY A 179 1.40 6.79 6.70
CA GLY A 179 1.65 7.73 7.79
C GLY A 179 3.14 7.94 7.98
N TRP A 180 3.59 7.94 9.23
CA TRP A 180 5.01 8.08 9.55
C TRP A 180 5.77 6.81 9.21
N VAL A 181 6.90 6.97 8.54
CA VAL A 181 7.80 5.90 8.12
C VAL A 181 9.22 6.32 8.43
N LEU A 182 10.07 5.39 8.89
CA LEU A 182 11.49 5.65 9.04
C LEU A 182 12.28 4.78 8.07
N HIS A 183 13.06 5.40 7.19
CA HIS A 183 14.09 4.67 6.46
C HIS A 183 15.35 4.59 7.30
N VAL A 184 15.92 3.40 7.36
CA VAL A 184 17.03 3.11 8.25
C VAL A 184 18.16 2.42 7.49
N ALA A 185 19.36 2.94 7.71
CA ALA A 185 20.60 2.33 7.27
C ALA A 185 21.49 1.99 8.48
N PRO A 186 22.28 0.90 8.40
CA PRO A 186 23.20 0.50 9.46
C PRO A 186 24.36 1.50 9.64
N GLY A 187 24.54 2.44 8.71
CA GLY A 187 25.55 3.49 8.78
C GLY A 187 25.52 4.42 7.56
N PRO A 188 26.27 5.53 7.58
CA PRO A 188 26.17 6.62 6.59
C PRO A 188 26.63 6.27 5.17
N ARG A 189 27.39 5.19 5.00
CA ARG A 189 27.87 4.71 3.69
C ARG A 189 27.20 3.41 3.25
N ARG A 190 26.14 3.00 3.95
CA ARG A 190 25.42 1.75 3.68
C ARG A 190 24.02 2.09 3.15
N PRO A 191 23.46 1.26 2.26
CA PRO A 191 22.13 1.51 1.71
C PRO A 191 21.06 1.52 2.81
N GLU A 192 19.99 2.28 2.57
CA GLU A 192 18.75 2.19 3.33
C GLU A 192 18.10 0.85 3.01
N ILE A 193 18.30 -0.14 3.88
CA ILE A 193 17.86 -1.52 3.68
C ILE A 193 16.59 -1.84 4.45
N THR A 194 16.22 -0.99 5.41
CA THR A 194 15.12 -1.23 6.33
C THR A 194 14.15 -0.06 6.34
N THR A 195 12.86 -0.39 6.31
CA THR A 195 11.77 0.54 6.58
C THR A 195 11.11 0.16 7.91
N ILE A 196 10.95 1.13 8.80
CA ILE A 196 10.14 1.00 10.01
C ILE A 196 8.75 1.54 9.72
N LEU A 197 7.73 0.72 9.98
CA LEU A 197 6.33 1.11 9.97
C LEU A 197 5.81 1.18 11.41
N PHE A 198 5.08 2.25 11.73
CA PHE A 198 4.38 2.35 12.99
C PHE A 198 3.01 1.68 12.87
N ASP A 199 2.73 0.72 13.74
CA ASP A 199 1.50 -0.10 13.72
C ASP A 199 0.31 0.64 14.37
N GLU A 200 0.22 1.95 14.16
CA GLU A 200 -0.86 2.78 14.70
C GLU A 200 -2.02 2.89 13.70
N PRO A 201 -3.28 2.82 14.17
CA PRO A 201 -4.41 3.18 13.32
C PRO A 201 -4.34 4.67 12.98
N VAL A 202 -4.27 4.98 11.68
CA VAL A 202 -4.31 6.37 11.21
C VAL A 202 -5.74 6.88 11.33
N THR A 203 -6.02 7.65 12.38
CA THR A 203 -7.31 8.32 12.55
C THR A 203 -7.39 9.54 11.61
N ARG A 204 -8.38 9.52 10.71
CA ARG A 204 -8.73 10.71 9.91
C ARG A 204 -10.24 10.83 9.83
N ARG A 205 -10.80 11.85 10.49
CA ARG A 205 -12.24 12.17 10.51
C ARG A 205 -13.12 10.97 10.91
N ASP A 206 -12.99 10.54 12.16
CA ASP A 206 -13.87 9.54 12.82
C ASP A 206 -13.86 8.13 12.20
N VAL A 207 -12.84 7.81 11.41
CA VAL A 207 -12.64 6.47 10.89
C VAL A 207 -11.30 5.93 11.34
N GLU A 208 -11.36 4.88 12.16
CA GLU A 208 -10.24 4.04 12.52
C GLU A 208 -9.91 3.14 11.32
N VAL A 209 -8.64 3.13 10.92
CA VAL A 209 -8.21 2.41 9.72
C VAL A 209 -7.16 1.36 10.10
N ASP A 210 -7.64 0.23 10.62
CA ASP A 210 -6.82 -0.92 11.01
C ASP A 210 -6.20 -1.68 9.83
N ALA A 211 -6.82 -1.56 8.66
CA ALA A 211 -6.49 -2.34 7.48
C ALA A 211 -5.08 -2.02 6.92
N HIS A 212 -4.58 -0.80 7.20
CA HIS A 212 -3.24 -0.34 6.82
C HIS A 212 -2.09 -1.08 7.51
N VAL A 213 -2.28 -1.54 8.73
CA VAL A 213 -1.20 -2.13 9.53
C VAL A 213 -0.80 -3.52 9.01
N ARG A 214 -1.72 -4.22 8.33
CA ARG A 214 -1.52 -5.63 7.94
C ARG A 214 -1.01 -5.83 6.51
N VAL A 215 -1.54 -5.08 5.54
CA VAL A 215 -1.25 -5.30 4.11
C VAL A 215 0.13 -4.78 3.71
N TRP A 216 0.48 -3.62 4.22
CA TRP A 216 1.64 -2.85 3.78
C TRP A 216 2.99 -3.49 4.11
N PRO A 217 3.20 -4.05 5.31
CA PRO A 217 4.44 -4.76 5.61
C PRO A 217 4.69 -5.95 4.68
N GLU A 218 3.65 -6.71 4.31
CA GLU A 218 3.80 -7.85 3.41
C GLU A 218 4.14 -7.42 1.99
N GLN A 219 3.50 -6.37 1.48
CA GLN A 219 3.77 -5.83 0.15
C GLN A 219 5.20 -5.31 0.02
N LEU A 220 5.68 -4.55 1.00
CA LEU A 220 7.06 -4.06 1.03
C LEU A 220 8.07 -5.22 1.08
N ARG A 221 7.79 -6.27 1.86
CA ARG A 221 8.65 -7.47 1.90
C ARG A 221 8.72 -8.18 0.55
N ARG A 222 7.60 -8.29 -0.18
CA ARG A 222 7.58 -8.86 -1.55
C ARG A 222 8.41 -8.04 -2.52
N ALA A 223 8.43 -6.73 -2.35
CA ALA A 223 9.28 -5.81 -3.11
C ALA A 223 10.75 -5.79 -2.65
N GLY A 224 11.17 -6.72 -1.79
CA GLY A 224 12.56 -6.89 -1.37
C GLY A 224 12.99 -6.00 -0.18
N TRP A 225 12.06 -5.30 0.47
CA TRP A 225 12.38 -4.50 1.66
C TRP A 225 12.44 -5.33 2.93
N LEU A 226 13.37 -4.97 3.82
CA LEU A 226 13.25 -5.38 5.22
C LEU A 226 12.27 -4.45 5.93
N VAL A 227 11.24 -5.00 6.56
CA VAL A 227 10.22 -4.24 7.27
C VAL A 227 10.22 -4.59 8.74
N GLU A 228 10.53 -3.59 9.57
CA GLU A 228 10.38 -3.62 11.02
C GLU A 228 9.05 -2.95 11.40
N GLN A 229 8.21 -3.68 12.12
CA GLN A 229 6.96 -3.14 12.67
C GLN A 229 7.21 -2.67 14.11
N VAL A 230 6.71 -1.50 14.46
CA VAL A 230 6.89 -0.90 15.79
C VAL A 230 5.55 -0.34 16.27
N SER A 231 5.14 -0.74 17.47
CA SER A 231 3.90 -0.24 18.07
C SER A 231 4.14 0.99 18.95
N SER A 232 3.25 1.98 18.82
CA SER A 232 2.99 3.05 19.78
C SER A 232 3.08 2.63 21.24
N LEU A 233 2.38 1.52 21.53
CA LEU A 233 2.25 0.95 22.86
C LEU A 233 3.57 0.42 23.40
N ASP A 234 4.33 -0.28 22.55
CA ASP A 234 5.60 -0.90 22.95
C ASP A 234 6.70 0.14 23.12
N LEU A 235 6.70 1.18 22.27
CA LEU A 235 7.57 2.34 22.46
C LEU A 235 7.29 3.07 23.77
N HIS A 236 6.02 3.18 24.17
CA HIS A 236 5.65 3.81 25.44
C HIS A 236 6.09 2.96 26.64
N ARG A 237 6.00 1.63 26.52
CA ARG A 237 6.42 0.68 27.56
C ARG A 237 7.92 0.67 27.76
N ASP A 238 8.69 0.50 26.68
CA ASP A 238 10.15 0.42 26.75
C ASP A 238 10.81 0.82 25.42
N LEU A 239 11.00 2.12 25.25
CA LEU A 239 11.65 2.71 24.10
C LEU A 239 13.09 2.20 23.88
N GLY A 240 13.82 1.91 24.95
CA GLY A 240 15.21 1.44 24.89
C GLY A 240 15.29 0.04 24.31
N ARG A 241 14.43 -0.86 24.78
CA ARG A 241 14.31 -2.24 24.28
C ARG A 241 13.91 -2.27 22.81
N GLU A 242 12.92 -1.49 22.40
CA GLU A 242 12.47 -1.47 21.00
C GLU A 242 13.55 -0.92 20.06
N ALA A 243 14.31 0.10 20.50
CA ALA A 243 15.42 0.62 19.70
C ALA A 243 16.53 -0.44 19.50
N MET A 244 16.85 -1.21 20.55
CA MET A 244 17.81 -2.30 20.47
C MET A 244 17.32 -3.44 19.56
N ARG A 245 16.03 -3.79 19.63
CA ARG A 245 15.41 -4.80 18.77
C ARG A 245 15.57 -4.43 17.29
N VAL A 246 15.17 -3.21 16.93
CA VAL A 246 15.28 -2.67 15.57
C VAL A 246 16.74 -2.63 15.12
N ARG A 247 17.65 -2.09 15.93
CA ARG A 247 19.08 -2.04 15.62
C ARG A 247 19.64 -3.43 15.29
N ASN A 248 19.34 -4.42 16.12
CA ASN A 248 19.80 -5.79 15.90
C ASN A 248 19.16 -6.42 14.65
N GLY A 249 17.92 -6.06 14.30
CA GLY A 249 17.28 -6.41 13.03
C GLY A 249 18.05 -5.85 11.82
N VAL A 250 18.27 -4.54 11.81
CA VAL A 250 18.97 -3.82 10.73
C VAL A 250 20.40 -4.35 10.52
N LEU A 251 21.17 -4.56 11.60
CA LEU A 251 22.54 -5.06 11.50
C LEU A 251 22.61 -6.50 10.97
N ARG A 252 21.68 -7.37 11.40
CA ARG A 252 21.59 -8.75 10.88
C ARG A 252 21.24 -8.75 9.39
N ALA A 253 20.30 -7.92 8.97
CA ALA A 253 19.92 -7.77 7.57
C ALA A 253 21.11 -7.32 6.70
N ALA A 254 21.87 -6.33 7.17
CA ALA A 254 23.06 -5.83 6.49
C ALA A 254 24.14 -6.91 6.32
N ALA A 255 24.35 -7.73 7.36
CA ALA A 255 25.29 -8.83 7.32
C ALA A 255 24.86 -9.91 6.32
N GLN A 256 23.58 -10.28 6.30
CA GLN A 256 23.04 -11.27 5.35
C GLN A 256 23.15 -10.82 3.89
N GLN A 257 22.94 -9.53 3.59
CA GLN A 257 23.13 -9.00 2.24
C GLN A 257 24.60 -8.97 1.82
N SER A 258 25.51 -8.67 2.76
CA SER A 258 26.96 -8.62 2.47
C SER A 258 27.56 -10.02 2.22
N GLY A 259 26.94 -11.08 2.75
CA GLY A 259 27.37 -12.48 2.54
C GLY A 259 26.72 -13.19 1.35
N ARG A 260 25.82 -12.52 0.62
CA ARG A 260 25.21 -13.01 -0.64
C ARG A 260 25.87 -12.43 -1.90
N ALA A 261 26.84 -11.53 -1.73
CA ALA A 261 27.60 -10.87 -2.79
C ALA A 261 28.86 -11.67 -3.14
#